data_AF-A0A5S5DVA8-F1
#
_entry.id   AF-A0A5S5DVA8-F1
#
_cell.length_a   1.000
_cell.length_b   1.000
_cell.length_c   1.000
_cell.angle_alpha   90.00
_cell.angle_beta   90.00
_cell.angle_gamma   90.00
#
_symmetry.space_group_name_H-M   'P 1'
#
loop_
_entity.id
_entity.type
_entity.pdbx_description
1 polymer ?
#
loop_
_entity_poly.entity_id
_entity_poly.type
_entity_poly.pdbx_seq_one_letter_code
_entity_poly.pdbx_strand_id
1 'polypeptide(L)'
;MTFKEKKTHLLQLLYENRFQGGYFDVVKLLKDLDVNPSEAYELAISLEKMGHVRMISTKDGTFLDIIAKGIEFIEDDNSKKEIDFFSNDEKKEIIKRLDNFFTKIEEIQLGQQIIYDDLSNEFEELKELLKILNKKNWKEVLKGKLIDMGLGDLTSEVKETIIDVFKDNKLLN
;
A
#
# COMPACT_ATOMS: atom_id res chain seq x y z
N MET A 1 1.39 -20.14 7.79
CA MET A 1 2.08 -19.36 6.75
C MET A 1 2.26 -20.20 5.50
N THR A 2 2.05 -19.61 4.33
CA THR A 2 2.34 -20.23 3.03
C THR A 2 3.85 -20.31 2.79
N PHE A 3 4.29 -21.14 1.83
CA PHE A 3 5.72 -21.22 1.44
C PHE A 3 6.27 -19.86 1.01
N LYS A 4 5.48 -19.05 0.29
CA LYS A 4 5.85 -17.69 -0.12
C LYS A 4 6.06 -16.78 1.09
N GLU A 5 5.15 -16.82 2.06
CA GLU A 5 5.26 -16.02 3.30
C GLU A 5 6.48 -16.41 4.13
N LYS A 6 6.73 -17.72 4.31
CA LYS A 6 7.91 -18.23 5.02
C LYS A 6 9.21 -17.77 4.35
N LYS A 7 9.25 -17.77 3.02
CA LYS A 7 10.40 -17.29 2.25
C LYS A 7 10.66 -15.80 2.44
N THR A 8 9.62 -14.97 2.33
CA THR A 8 9.73 -13.53 2.58
C THR A 8 10.17 -13.26 4.01
N HIS A 9 9.64 -14.00 4.98
CA HIS A 9 10.05 -13.88 6.39
C HIS A 9 11.51 -14.27 6.61
N LEU A 10 11.99 -15.37 6.03
CA LEU A 10 13.41 -15.76 6.09
C LEU A 10 14.31 -14.64 5.54
N LEU A 11 13.95 -14.07 4.38
CA LEU A 11 14.72 -12.98 3.78
C LEU A 11 14.70 -11.70 4.64
N GLN A 12 13.58 -11.40 5.29
CA GLN A 12 13.45 -10.31 6.25
C GLN A 12 14.35 -10.51 7.47
N LEU A 13 14.38 -11.72 8.06
CA LEU A 13 15.28 -12.04 9.17
C LEU A 13 16.75 -11.87 8.78
N LEU A 14 17.14 -12.29 7.57
CA LEU A 14 18.49 -12.07 7.07
C LEU A 14 18.80 -10.57 6.87
N TYR A 15 17.84 -9.80 6.36
CA TYR A 15 17.97 -8.35 6.22
C TYR A 15 18.18 -7.66 7.58
N GLU A 16 17.43 -8.05 8.60
CA GLU A 16 17.57 -7.50 9.96
C GLU A 16 18.95 -7.78 10.57
N ASN A 17 19.54 -8.93 10.25
CA ASN A 17 20.86 -9.33 10.73
C ASN A 17 22.02 -8.95 9.78
N ARG A 18 21.76 -8.25 8.67
CA ARG A 18 22.75 -7.98 7.60
C ARG A 18 24.03 -7.29 8.06
N PHE A 19 23.95 -6.47 9.12
CA PHE A 19 25.10 -5.75 9.66
C PHE A 19 25.99 -6.58 10.59
N GLN A 20 25.52 -7.75 11.05
CA GLN A 20 26.35 -8.68 11.82
C GLN A 20 27.36 -9.40 10.92
N GLY A 21 27.06 -9.49 9.61
CA GLY A 21 27.88 -10.12 8.61
C GLY A 21 27.93 -11.65 8.73
N GLY A 22 28.12 -12.32 7.60
CA GLY A 22 28.34 -13.76 7.55
C GLY A 22 27.08 -14.58 7.30
N TYR A 23 27.23 -15.89 7.46
CA TYR A 23 26.21 -16.88 7.11
C TYR A 23 25.41 -17.29 8.35
N PHE A 24 24.08 -17.30 8.21
CA PHE A 24 23.13 -17.67 9.26
C PHE A 24 22.49 -19.02 8.99
N ASP A 25 22.42 -19.85 10.03
CA ASP A 25 21.76 -21.16 9.99
C ASP A 25 20.25 -20.98 9.80
N VAL A 26 19.71 -21.56 8.71
CA VAL A 26 18.31 -21.38 8.31
C VAL A 26 17.36 -22.00 9.32
N VAL A 27 17.69 -23.17 9.87
CA VAL A 27 16.82 -23.85 10.84
C VAL A 27 16.78 -23.06 12.15
N LYS A 28 17.91 -22.47 12.56
CA LYS A 28 17.95 -21.62 13.75
C LYS A 28 17.21 -20.30 13.56
N LEU A 29 17.34 -19.68 12.39
CA LEU A 29 16.60 -18.46 12.06
C LEU A 29 15.08 -18.69 12.07
N LEU A 30 14.64 -19.84 11.58
CA LEU A 30 13.22 -20.19 11.49
C LEU A 30 12.71 -21.00 12.69
N LYS A 31 13.45 -21.05 13.81
CA LYS A 31 13.09 -21.86 14.99
C LYS A 31 11.69 -21.55 15.56
N ASP A 32 11.23 -20.32 15.39
CA ASP A 32 9.94 -19.84 15.89
C ASP A 32 8.80 -20.14 14.91
N LEU A 33 9.14 -20.69 13.74
CA LEU A 33 8.20 -21.23 12.77
C LEU A 33 8.26 -22.75 12.79
N ASP A 34 7.11 -23.40 12.61
CA ASP A 34 7.03 -24.85 12.42
C ASP A 34 7.55 -25.23 11.02
N VAL A 35 8.87 -25.14 10.85
CA VAL A 35 9.63 -25.42 9.63
C VAL A 35 10.61 -26.53 9.93
N ASN A 36 10.43 -27.66 9.25
CA ASN A 36 11.35 -28.78 9.37
C ASN A 36 12.63 -28.55 8.51
N PRO A 37 13.71 -29.31 8.73
CA PRO A 37 14.96 -29.12 7.99
C PRO A 37 14.85 -29.26 6.47
N SER A 38 13.94 -30.13 5.99
CA SER A 38 13.71 -30.31 4.54
C SER A 38 13.07 -29.07 3.93
N GLU A 39 12.04 -28.52 4.58
CA GLU A 39 11.39 -27.28 4.15
C GLU A 39 12.34 -26.08 4.24
N ALA A 40 13.16 -25.99 5.29
CA ALA A 40 14.19 -24.97 5.43
C ALA A 40 15.19 -25.00 4.27
N TYR A 41 15.62 -26.19 3.86
CA TYR A 41 16.50 -26.38 2.72
C TYR A 41 15.85 -25.94 1.40
N GLU A 42 14.58 -26.30 1.16
CA GLU A 42 13.83 -25.86 -0.03
C GLU A 42 13.64 -24.34 -0.09
N LEU A 43 13.40 -23.70 1.06
CA LEU A 43 13.33 -22.24 1.17
C LEU A 43 14.67 -21.60 0.79
N ALA A 44 15.78 -22.15 1.29
CA ALA A 44 17.13 -21.69 0.99
C ALA A 44 17.47 -21.81 -0.50
N ILE A 45 17.21 -22.97 -1.11
CA ILE A 45 17.38 -23.18 -2.56
C ILE A 45 16.53 -22.18 -3.36
N SER A 46 15.28 -21.96 -2.95
CA SER A 46 14.39 -21.03 -3.65
C SER A 46 14.94 -19.62 -3.65
N LEU A 47 15.42 -19.12 -2.49
CA LEU A 47 16.01 -17.78 -2.37
C LEU A 47 17.31 -17.65 -3.16
N GLU A 48 18.15 -18.69 -3.16
CA GLU A 48 19.41 -18.71 -3.92
C GLU A 48 19.13 -18.67 -5.42
N LYS A 49 18.19 -19.47 -5.92
CA LYS A 49 17.78 -19.46 -7.34
C LYS A 49 17.21 -18.12 -7.78
N MET A 50 16.57 -17.38 -6.88
CA MET A 50 16.09 -16.01 -7.17
C MET A 50 17.23 -14.97 -7.16
N GLY A 51 18.41 -15.35 -6.67
CA GLY A 51 19.57 -14.48 -6.54
C GLY A 51 19.45 -13.49 -5.39
N HIS A 52 18.72 -13.82 -4.32
CA HIS A 52 18.56 -12.93 -3.16
C HIS A 52 19.56 -13.23 -2.04
N VAL A 53 20.13 -14.44 -2.02
CA VAL A 53 21.05 -14.91 -0.98
C VAL A 53 22.20 -15.70 -1.61
N ARG A 54 23.27 -15.87 -0.85
CA ARG A 54 24.28 -16.92 -1.07
C ARG A 54 24.03 -18.06 -0.12
N MET A 55 24.04 -19.31 -0.61
CA MET A 55 23.90 -20.49 0.24
C MET A 55 25.24 -21.21 0.43
N ILE A 56 25.45 -21.70 1.65
CA ILE A 56 26.43 -22.74 1.94
C ILE A 56 25.69 -23.89 2.61
N SER A 57 25.85 -25.10 2.07
CA SER A 57 25.35 -26.33 2.69
C SER A 57 26.52 -27.19 3.13
N THR A 58 26.45 -27.65 4.38
CA THR A 58 27.45 -28.52 5.01
C THR A 58 26.76 -29.71 5.66
N LYS A 59 27.52 -30.61 6.28
CA LYS A 59 26.95 -31.70 7.09
C LYS A 59 26.21 -31.18 8.33
N ASP A 60 26.58 -29.99 8.80
CA ASP A 60 26.06 -29.41 10.05
C ASP A 60 24.83 -28.53 9.81
N GLY A 61 24.46 -28.27 8.55
CA GLY A 61 23.27 -27.50 8.20
C GLY A 61 23.41 -26.69 6.93
N THR A 62 22.35 -25.91 6.67
CA THR A 62 22.24 -24.96 5.56
C THR A 62 22.31 -23.55 6.11
N PHE A 63 23.18 -22.74 5.51
CA PHE A 63 23.47 -21.39 5.96
C PHE A 63 23.30 -20.40 4.82
N LEU A 64 22.76 -19.22 5.12
CA LEU A 64 22.48 -18.16 4.16
C LEU A 64 23.11 -16.84 4.55
N ASP A 65 23.60 -16.10 3.56
CA ASP A 65 23.96 -14.69 3.68
C ASP A 65 23.15 -13.89 2.66
N ILE A 66 22.60 -12.75 3.07
CA ILE A 66 21.82 -11.89 2.16
C ILE A 66 22.75 -11.10 1.26
N ILE A 67 22.40 -10.98 -0.02
CA ILE A 67 23.17 -10.19 -0.98
C ILE A 67 22.41 -8.93 -1.40
N ALA A 68 23.10 -8.02 -2.10
CA ALA A 68 22.57 -6.71 -2.51
C ALA A 68 21.17 -6.81 -3.15
N LYS A 69 20.95 -7.75 -4.06
CA LYS A 69 19.63 -7.97 -4.69
C LYS A 69 18.55 -8.44 -3.70
N GLY A 70 18.91 -9.17 -2.66
CA GLY A 70 17.99 -9.53 -1.57
C GLY A 70 17.65 -8.36 -0.67
N ILE A 71 18.64 -7.50 -0.40
CA ILE A 71 18.47 -6.25 0.35
C ILE A 71 17.51 -5.32 -0.39
N GLU A 72 17.79 -5.04 -1.67
CA GLU A 72 16.96 -4.21 -2.54
C GLU A 72 15.51 -4.73 -2.61
N PHE A 73 15.33 -6.05 -2.75
CA PHE A 73 14.00 -6.66 -2.76
C PHE A 73 13.19 -6.37 -1.48
N ILE A 74 13.82 -6.43 -0.31
CA ILE A 74 13.16 -6.14 0.97
C ILE A 74 12.86 -4.65 1.11
N GLU A 75 13.76 -3.78 0.67
CA GLU A 75 13.54 -2.32 0.69
C GLU A 75 12.41 -1.89 -0.26
N ASP A 76 12.31 -2.51 -1.43
CA ASP A 76 11.19 -2.35 -2.36
C ASP A 76 9.87 -2.89 -1.78
N ASP A 77 9.90 -4.02 -1.07
CA ASP A 77 8.69 -4.58 -0.44
C ASP A 77 8.24 -3.72 0.76
N ASN A 78 9.18 -3.22 1.55
CA ASN A 78 8.90 -2.35 2.69
C ASN A 78 8.38 -0.98 2.24
N SER A 79 8.97 -0.38 1.19
CA SER A 79 8.43 0.85 0.61
C SER A 79 7.02 0.64 0.04
N LYS A 80 6.72 -0.50 -0.58
CA LYS A 80 5.34 -0.83 -1.02
C LYS A 80 4.37 -1.03 0.14
N LYS A 81 4.82 -1.57 1.27
CA LYS A 81 4.02 -1.69 2.50
C LYS A 81 3.80 -0.35 3.19
N GLU A 82 4.74 0.59 3.09
CA GLU A 82 4.54 1.98 3.53
C GLU A 82 3.56 2.74 2.62
N ILE A 83 3.43 2.33 1.37
CA ILE A 83 2.46 2.91 0.44
C ILE A 83 1.10 2.23 0.63
N ASP A 84 0.34 2.72 1.61
CA ASP A 84 -1.06 2.32 1.81
C ASP A 84 -1.90 2.74 0.59
N PHE A 85 -2.21 1.79 -0.29
CA PHE A 85 -3.14 1.98 -1.40
C PHE A 85 -4.55 1.56 -0.97
N PHE A 86 -5.58 2.14 -1.57
CA PHE A 86 -6.95 1.68 -1.35
C PHE A 86 -7.12 0.24 -1.87
N SER A 87 -7.73 -0.62 -1.06
CA SER A 87 -8.29 -1.90 -1.49
C SER A 87 -9.48 -1.69 -2.42
N ASN A 88 -9.90 -2.74 -3.13
CA ASN A 88 -11.01 -2.63 -4.09
C ASN A 88 -12.35 -2.26 -3.43
N ASP A 89 -12.58 -2.71 -2.20
CA ASP A 89 -13.80 -2.38 -1.47
C ASP A 89 -13.78 -0.92 -0.98
N GLU A 90 -12.61 -0.44 -0.52
CA GLU A 90 -12.42 0.97 -0.18
C GLU A 90 -12.60 1.87 -1.41
N LYS A 91 -12.07 1.48 -2.58
CA LYS A 91 -12.27 2.22 -3.84
C LYS A 91 -13.74 2.36 -4.19
N LYS A 92 -14.50 1.26 -4.15
CA LYS A 92 -15.95 1.28 -4.44
C LYS A 92 -16.71 2.20 -3.50
N GLU A 93 -16.38 2.15 -2.22
CA GLU A 93 -17.00 3.01 -1.21
C GLU A 93 -16.66 4.50 -1.44
N ILE A 94 -15.42 4.81 -1.78
CA ILE A 94 -15.01 6.20 -2.08
C ILE A 94 -15.70 6.70 -3.36
N ILE A 95 -15.76 5.89 -4.42
CA ILE A 95 -16.47 6.25 -5.66
C ILE A 95 -17.93 6.60 -5.34
N LYS A 96 -18.62 5.75 -4.57
CA LYS A 96 -20.00 5.99 -4.15
C LYS A 96 -20.15 7.28 -3.35
N ARG A 97 -19.19 7.60 -2.49
CA ARG A 97 -19.17 8.86 -1.73
C ARG A 97 -18.95 10.07 -2.61
N LEU A 98 -18.06 9.99 -3.60
CA LEU A 98 -17.87 11.04 -4.59
C LEU A 98 -19.14 11.27 -5.41
N ASP A 99 -19.83 10.22 -5.83
CA ASP A 99 -21.10 10.32 -6.56
C ASP A 99 -22.16 11.05 -5.71
N ASN A 100 -22.32 10.65 -4.46
CA ASN A 100 -23.25 11.30 -3.54
C ASN A 100 -22.88 12.77 -3.28
N PHE A 101 -21.58 13.06 -3.14
CA PHE A 101 -21.10 14.43 -2.98
C PHE A 101 -21.41 15.28 -4.21
N PHE A 102 -21.14 14.76 -5.41
CA PHE A 102 -21.46 15.43 -6.67
C PHE A 102 -22.95 15.76 -6.79
N THR A 103 -23.83 14.78 -6.52
CA THR A 103 -25.28 15.00 -6.56
C THR A 103 -25.74 16.09 -5.57
N LYS A 104 -25.19 16.11 -4.36
CA LYS A 104 -25.53 17.16 -3.37
C LYS A 104 -25.04 18.54 -3.80
N ILE A 105 -23.85 18.64 -4.41
CA ILE A 105 -23.34 19.90 -4.93
C ILE A 105 -24.19 20.38 -6.12
N GLU A 106 -24.59 19.46 -7.01
CA GLU A 106 -25.50 19.74 -8.11
C GLU A 106 -26.83 20.34 -7.60
N GLU A 107 -27.44 19.74 -6.58
CA GLU A 107 -28.68 20.25 -5.96
C GLU A 107 -28.51 21.66 -5.37
N ILE A 108 -27.38 21.95 -4.72
CA ILE A 108 -27.07 23.26 -4.12
C ILE A 108 -26.82 24.33 -5.19
N GLN A 109 -26.17 23.96 -6.30
CA GLN A 109 -25.77 24.88 -7.35
C GLN A 109 -26.86 25.23 -8.38
N LEU A 110 -28.06 24.64 -8.30
CA LEU A 110 -29.22 24.96 -9.17
C LEU A 110 -29.62 26.46 -9.19
N GLY A 111 -29.07 27.30 -8.28
CA GLY A 111 -29.25 28.75 -8.27
C GLY A 111 -28.19 29.57 -9.02
N GLN A 112 -27.07 28.98 -9.44
CA GLN A 112 -25.98 29.67 -10.15
C GLN A 112 -25.77 29.00 -11.50
N GLN A 113 -26.11 29.70 -12.59
CA GLN A 113 -25.71 29.23 -13.92
C GLN A 113 -24.18 29.20 -14.00
N ILE A 114 -23.64 28.10 -14.55
CA ILE A 114 -22.23 27.80 -14.92
C ILE A 114 -21.65 26.64 -14.04
N ILE A 115 -20.91 25.73 -14.70
CA ILE A 115 -19.94 24.73 -14.18
C ILE A 115 -20.44 23.29 -13.89
N TYR A 116 -21.45 22.74 -14.58
CA TYR A 116 -21.78 21.31 -14.40
C TYR A 116 -20.74 20.37 -15.05
N ASP A 117 -20.39 20.65 -16.31
CA ASP A 117 -19.50 19.78 -17.09
C ASP A 117 -18.07 19.76 -16.53
N ASP A 118 -17.55 20.92 -16.11
CA ASP A 118 -16.20 21.00 -15.55
C ASP A 118 -16.12 20.30 -14.17
N LEU A 119 -17.14 20.45 -13.31
CA LEU A 119 -17.20 19.72 -12.04
C LEU A 119 -17.30 18.20 -12.27
N SER A 120 -18.12 17.76 -13.22
CA SER A 120 -18.23 16.34 -13.55
C SER A 120 -16.88 15.73 -13.96
N ASN A 121 -16.13 16.44 -14.81
CA ASN A 121 -14.79 16.02 -15.24
C ASN A 121 -13.80 15.92 -14.07
N GLU A 122 -13.80 16.89 -13.16
CA GLU A 122 -12.95 16.89 -11.97
C GLU A 122 -13.24 15.70 -11.04
N PHE A 123 -14.51 15.34 -10.89
CA PHE A 123 -14.91 14.18 -10.08
C PHE A 123 -14.56 12.85 -10.74
N GLU A 124 -14.71 12.72 -12.06
CA GLU A 124 -14.25 11.53 -12.79
C GLU A 124 -12.72 11.37 -12.71
N GLU A 125 -11.97 12.46 -12.80
CA GLU A 125 -10.53 12.42 -12.60
C GLU A 125 -10.18 11.92 -11.19
N LEU A 126 -10.86 12.41 -10.14
CA LEU A 126 -10.66 11.94 -8.77
C LEU A 126 -10.89 10.43 -8.63
N LYS A 127 -11.87 9.87 -9.34
CA LYS A 127 -12.14 8.41 -9.35
C LYS A 127 -11.02 7.66 -10.06
N GLU A 128 -10.51 8.16 -11.18
CA GLU A 128 -9.40 7.53 -11.90
C GLU A 128 -8.11 7.55 -11.07
N LEU A 129 -7.86 8.63 -10.32
CA LEU A 129 -6.69 8.75 -9.45
C LEU A 129 -6.67 7.70 -8.33
N LEU A 130 -7.81 7.15 -7.89
CA LEU A 130 -7.84 6.02 -6.93
C LEU A 130 -7.12 4.78 -7.45
N LYS A 131 -6.94 4.64 -8.76
CA LYS A 131 -6.25 3.49 -9.37
C LYS A 131 -4.74 3.58 -9.23
N ILE A 132 -4.20 4.80 -9.13
CA ILE A 132 -2.76 5.06 -9.24
C ILE A 132 -2.16 5.74 -8.01
N LEU A 133 -2.95 6.45 -7.21
CA LEU A 133 -2.47 7.15 -6.02
C LEU A 133 -2.68 6.30 -4.75
N ASN A 134 -1.72 6.43 -3.85
CA ASN A 134 -1.85 5.94 -2.48
C ASN A 134 -2.83 6.81 -1.68
N LYS A 135 -3.27 6.32 -0.52
CA LYS A 135 -4.30 6.99 0.29
C LYS A 135 -3.89 8.42 0.69
N LYS A 136 -2.62 8.65 1.04
CA LYS A 136 -2.13 9.97 1.43
C LYS A 136 -2.19 10.97 0.27
N ASN A 137 -1.56 10.62 -0.85
CA ASN A 137 -1.47 11.48 -2.02
C ASN A 137 -2.87 11.76 -2.59
N TRP A 138 -3.74 10.76 -2.61
CA TRP A 138 -5.11 10.93 -3.09
C TRP A 138 -5.91 11.93 -2.24
N LYS A 139 -5.75 11.89 -0.90
CA LYS A 139 -6.38 12.88 0.01
C LYS A 139 -5.90 14.31 -0.25
N GLU A 140 -4.60 14.47 -0.47
CA GLU A 140 -4.01 15.78 -0.77
C GLU A 140 -4.55 16.31 -2.11
N VAL A 141 -4.65 15.46 -3.13
CA VAL A 141 -5.24 15.84 -4.42
C VAL A 141 -6.73 16.16 -4.32
N LEU A 142 -7.51 15.36 -3.59
CA LEU A 142 -8.92 15.66 -3.30
C LEU A 142 -9.06 17.05 -2.70
N LYS A 143 -8.29 17.36 -1.65
CA LYS A 143 -8.33 18.66 -1.00
C LYS A 143 -7.97 19.81 -1.95
N GLY A 144 -6.94 19.63 -2.78
CA GLY A 144 -6.54 20.60 -3.80
C GLY A 144 -7.65 20.86 -4.81
N LYS A 145 -8.18 19.80 -5.44
CA LYS A 145 -9.26 19.89 -6.43
C LYS A 145 -10.53 20.53 -5.86
N LEU A 146 -10.92 20.21 -4.62
CA LEU A 146 -12.05 20.88 -3.95
C LEU A 146 -11.84 22.39 -3.79
N ILE A 147 -10.61 22.83 -3.53
CA ILE A 147 -10.26 24.26 -3.45
C ILE A 147 -10.27 24.89 -4.84
N ASP A 148 -9.65 24.24 -5.83
CA ASP A 148 -9.54 24.73 -7.21
C ASP A 148 -10.91 24.86 -7.90
N MET A 149 -11.84 23.94 -7.60
CA MET A 149 -13.25 24.02 -7.99
C MET A 149 -14.01 25.19 -7.32
N GLY A 150 -13.33 26.02 -6.54
CA GLY A 150 -13.94 27.13 -5.81
C GLY A 150 -14.80 26.70 -4.63
N LEU A 151 -14.83 25.41 -4.29
CA LEU A 151 -15.66 24.90 -3.19
C LEU A 151 -15.14 25.31 -1.81
N GLY A 152 -13.89 25.78 -1.73
CA GLY A 152 -13.30 26.35 -0.51
C GLY A 152 -13.95 27.66 -0.05
N ASP A 153 -14.46 28.45 -1.00
CA ASP A 153 -15.11 29.75 -0.76
C ASP A 153 -16.65 29.64 -0.69
N LEU A 154 -17.20 28.43 -0.81
CA LEU A 154 -18.65 28.21 -0.86
C LEU A 154 -19.37 28.40 0.48
N THR A 155 -20.70 28.48 0.35
CA THR A 155 -21.69 28.63 1.42
C THR A 155 -21.50 27.60 2.53
N SER A 156 -22.00 27.91 3.72
CA SER A 156 -21.94 27.01 4.89
C SER A 156 -22.45 25.59 4.58
N GLU A 157 -23.45 25.48 3.70
CA GLU A 157 -24.08 24.22 3.27
C GLU A 157 -23.10 23.30 2.51
N VAL A 158 -22.23 23.86 1.68
CA VAL A 158 -21.23 23.06 0.94
C VAL A 158 -20.13 22.56 1.86
N LYS A 159 -19.72 23.40 2.82
CA LYS A 159 -18.75 23.01 3.86
C LYS A 159 -19.30 21.88 4.73
N GLU A 160 -20.58 21.95 5.12
CA GLU A 160 -21.27 20.88 5.84
C GLU A 160 -21.35 19.60 5.00
N THR A 161 -21.62 19.72 3.70
CA THR A 161 -21.67 18.57 2.79
C THR A 161 -20.31 17.87 2.67
N ILE A 162 -19.20 18.62 2.53
CA ILE A 162 -17.83 18.06 2.51
C ILE A 162 -17.57 17.32 3.83
N ILE A 163 -17.94 17.94 4.95
CA ILE A 163 -17.78 17.35 6.27
C ILE A 163 -18.59 16.05 6.38
N ASP A 164 -19.86 16.04 6.00
CA ASP A 164 -20.71 14.84 6.10
C ASP A 164 -20.19 13.66 5.26
N VAL A 165 -19.64 13.93 4.08
CA VAL A 165 -19.14 12.87 3.18
C VAL A 165 -17.80 12.30 3.67
N PHE A 166 -16.94 13.14 4.24
CA PHE A 166 -15.54 12.80 4.50
C PHE A 166 -15.13 12.76 6.00
N LYS A 167 -15.99 13.14 6.95
CA LYS A 167 -15.66 13.18 8.39
C LYS A 167 -15.80 11.83 9.11
N ASP A 168 -16.50 10.84 8.54
CA ASP A 168 -16.59 9.49 9.12
C ASP A 168 -15.31 8.68 8.86
N ASN A 169 -14.45 8.68 9.88
CA ASN A 169 -13.00 8.57 9.74
C ASN A 169 -12.47 7.15 10.00
N LYS A 170 -12.71 6.23 9.05
CA LYS A 170 -12.02 4.90 9.01
C LYS A 170 -11.32 4.58 7.68
N LEU A 171 -11.70 5.23 6.60
CA LEU A 171 -11.12 5.04 5.26
C LEU A 171 -10.04 6.08 4.94
N LEU A 172 -10.01 7.16 5.73
CA LEU A 172 -9.10 8.28 5.58
C LEU A 172 -8.13 8.46 6.76
N ASN A 173 -8.07 7.50 7.67
CA ASN A 173 -6.98 7.38 8.66
C ASN A 173 -6.00 6.32 8.20
#